data_AF-A0A291JLU9-F1
#
_entry.id   AF-A0A291JLU9-F1
#
_cell.length_a   1.000
_cell.length_b   1.000
_cell.length_c   1.000
_cell.angle_alpha   90.00
_cell.angle_beta   90.00
_cell.angle_gamma   90.00
#
_symmetry.space_group_name_H-M   'P 1'
#
loop_
_entity.id
_entity.type
_entity.pdbx_description
1 polymer ?
#
loop_
_entity_poly.entity_id
_entity_poly.type
_entity_poly.pdbx_seq_one_letter_code
_entity_poly.pdbx_strand_id
1 'polypeptide(L)'
;MIKFYQYPNCTTCKKAAKFLQEYGVSYEPIDIVQHTPTKKEFKEIIDATGIDINKLFNTHGAKYRELGLKDKLKDLSDEEKLDLLSSNGMLVKRPLAVLGNKATVGFKEDQYKATWI
;
A
#
# COMPACT_ATOMS: atom_id res chain seq x y z
N MET A 1 -16.23 3.74 -2.28
CA MET A 1 -15.25 4.78 -1.92
C MET A 1 -13.88 4.13 -1.86
N ILE A 2 -12.83 4.79 -2.34
CA ILE A 2 -11.48 4.20 -2.38
C ILE A 2 -10.92 4.13 -0.95
N LYS A 3 -10.53 2.94 -0.47
CA LYS A 3 -9.75 2.81 0.77
C LYS A 3 -8.34 3.35 0.51
N PHE A 4 -8.02 4.51 1.07
CA PHE A 4 -6.76 5.20 0.85
C PHE A 4 -5.88 5.10 2.10
N TYR A 5 -5.09 4.04 2.14
CA TYR A 5 -4.11 3.80 3.19
C TYR A 5 -2.94 4.77 3.04
N GLN A 6 -2.78 5.62 4.04
CA GLN A 6 -1.76 6.66 4.09
C GLN A 6 -1.08 6.73 5.44
N TYR A 7 -0.13 7.65 5.55
CA TYR A 7 0.48 8.03 6.81
C TYR A 7 0.57 9.55 6.87
N PRO A 8 0.14 10.20 7.98
CA PRO A 8 -0.04 11.65 8.06
C PRO A 8 1.21 12.46 7.70
N ASN A 9 2.40 11.94 8.02
CA ASN A 9 3.68 12.59 7.73
C ASN A 9 4.28 12.23 6.35
N CYS A 10 3.54 11.57 5.47
CA CYS A 10 4.05 11.18 4.15
C CYS A 10 3.70 12.21 3.07
N THR A 11 4.72 12.88 2.52
CA THR A 11 4.58 13.84 1.41
C THR A 11 3.97 13.20 0.15
N THR A 12 4.30 11.94 -0.13
CA THR A 12 3.77 11.20 -1.28
C THR A 12 2.27 10.91 -1.12
N CYS A 13 1.81 10.63 0.11
CA CYS A 13 0.39 10.47 0.41
C CYS A 13 -0.37 11.78 0.19
N LYS A 14 0.18 12.92 0.65
CA LYS A 14 -0.43 14.23 0.44
C LYS A 14 -0.60 14.57 -1.04
N LYS A 15 0.38 14.22 -1.89
CA LYS A 15 0.29 14.39 -3.35
C LYS A 15 -0.82 13.54 -3.97
N ALA A 16 -0.91 12.27 -3.60
CA ALA A 16 -1.95 11.37 -4.08
C ALA A 16 -3.35 11.77 -3.61
N ALA A 17 -3.50 12.15 -2.33
CA ALA A 17 -4.76 12.66 -1.79
C ALA A 17 -5.21 13.91 -2.55
N LYS A 18 -4.30 14.89 -2.75
CA LYS A 18 -4.59 16.08 -3.55
C LYS A 18 -5.04 15.72 -4.96
N PHE A 19 -4.35 14.80 -5.62
CA PHE A 19 -4.73 14.32 -6.96
C PHE A 19 -6.16 13.77 -6.97
N LEU A 20 -6.50 12.88 -6.03
CA LEU A 20 -7.86 12.33 -5.94
C LEU A 20 -8.90 13.43 -5.70
N GLN A 21 -8.60 14.41 -4.85
CA GLN A 21 -9.49 15.57 -4.62
C GLN A 21 -9.67 16.44 -5.86
N GLU A 22 -8.59 16.74 -6.59
CA GLU A 22 -8.62 17.59 -7.79
C GLU A 22 -9.50 17.00 -8.91
N TYR A 23 -9.57 15.68 -9.00
CA TYR A 23 -10.42 14.99 -9.97
C TYR A 23 -11.79 14.59 -9.40
N GLY A 24 -12.14 15.04 -8.18
CA GLY A 24 -13.44 14.75 -7.56
C GLY A 24 -13.64 13.29 -7.14
N VAL A 25 -12.56 12.52 -7.02
CA VAL A 25 -12.61 11.10 -6.67
C VAL A 25 -12.74 10.94 -5.15
N SER A 26 -13.82 10.28 -4.71
CA SER A 26 -14.05 10.03 -3.28
C SER A 26 -13.16 8.93 -2.72
N TYR A 27 -12.42 9.26 -1.66
CA TYR A 27 -11.56 8.32 -0.94
C TYR A 27 -11.75 8.42 0.57
N GLU A 28 -11.47 7.32 1.24
CA GLU A 28 -11.48 7.16 2.69
C GLU A 28 -10.03 7.18 3.19
N PRO A 29 -9.59 8.23 3.89
CA PRO A 29 -8.23 8.30 4.44
C PRO A 29 -8.08 7.35 5.64
N ILE A 30 -7.26 6.31 5.48
CA ILE A 30 -7.01 5.31 6.53
C ILE A 30 -5.53 5.38 6.93
N ASP A 31 -5.24 5.46 8.23
CA ASP A 31 -3.84 5.40 8.70
C ASP A 31 -3.33 3.95 8.66
N ILE A 32 -2.33 3.66 7.83
CA ILE A 32 -1.85 2.28 7.65
C ILE A 32 -1.15 1.72 8.89
N VAL A 33 -0.69 2.57 9.82
CA VAL A 33 0.01 2.13 11.03
C VAL A 33 -1.00 1.80 12.12
N GLN A 34 -2.03 2.65 12.31
CA GLN A 34 -3.10 2.41 13.27
C GLN A 34 -4.08 1.33 12.80
N HIS A 35 -4.41 1.34 11.51
CA HIS A 35 -5.35 0.41 10.88
C HIS A 35 -4.60 -0.46 9.86
N THR A 36 -3.58 -1.18 10.35
CA THR A 36 -2.84 -2.14 9.52
C THR A 36 -3.79 -3.27 9.11
N PRO A 37 -3.95 -3.56 7.80
CA PRO A 37 -4.77 -4.67 7.34
C PRO A 37 -4.24 -6.00 7.87
N THR A 38 -5.15 -6.92 8.13
CA THR A 38 -4.79 -8.28 8.55
C THR A 38 -4.18 -9.07 7.39
N LYS A 39 -3.50 -10.18 7.70
CA LYS A 39 -3.00 -11.14 6.69
C LYS A 39 -4.08 -11.52 5.67
N LYS A 40 -5.31 -11.73 6.15
CA LYS A 40 -6.46 -12.08 5.32
C LYS A 40 -6.86 -10.94 4.39
N GLU A 41 -6.98 -9.72 4.92
CA GLU A 41 -7.32 -8.56 4.09
C GLU A 41 -6.24 -8.26 3.04
N PHE A 42 -4.95 -8.35 3.39
CA PHE A 42 -3.89 -8.20 2.38
C PHE A 42 -3.99 -9.26 1.28
N LYS A 43 -4.29 -10.51 1.64
CA LYS A 43 -4.49 -11.59 0.67
C LYS A 43 -5.68 -11.28 -0.24
N GLU A 44 -6.80 -10.81 0.31
CA GLU A 44 -7.98 -10.41 -0.46
C GLU A 44 -7.67 -9.24 -1.41
N ILE A 45 -6.91 -8.25 -0.96
CA ILE A 45 -6.48 -7.12 -1.81
C ILE A 45 -5.60 -7.63 -2.96
N ILE A 46 -4.63 -8.49 -2.69
CA ILE A 46 -3.71 -9.03 -3.71
C ILE A 46 -4.49 -9.87 -4.72
N ASP A 47 -5.37 -10.75 -4.26
CA ASP A 47 -6.18 -11.62 -5.11
C ASP A 47 -7.14 -10.82 -6.00
N ALA A 48 -7.79 -9.80 -5.42
CA ALA A 48 -8.72 -8.94 -6.16
C ALA A 48 -8.02 -8.05 -7.19
N THR A 49 -6.81 -7.57 -6.89
CA THR A 49 -6.14 -6.51 -7.69
C THR A 49 -5.00 -7.04 -8.55
N GLY A 50 -4.53 -8.26 -8.32
CA GLY A 50 -3.35 -8.84 -8.97
C GLY A 50 -2.04 -8.11 -8.63
N ILE A 51 -2.00 -7.32 -7.56
CA ILE A 51 -0.77 -6.61 -7.16
C ILE A 51 0.25 -7.60 -6.63
N ASP A 52 1.47 -7.52 -7.17
CA ASP A 52 2.61 -8.24 -6.64
C ASP A 52 2.89 -7.87 -5.17
N ILE A 53 2.92 -8.87 -4.29
CA ILE A 53 3.12 -8.70 -2.85
C ILE A 53 4.42 -7.96 -2.52
N ASN A 54 5.48 -8.12 -3.33
CA ASN A 54 6.76 -7.46 -3.08
C ASN A 54 6.64 -5.94 -3.31
N LYS A 55 5.72 -5.49 -4.17
CA LYS A 55 5.44 -4.06 -4.38
C LYS A 55 4.76 -3.41 -3.18
N LEU A 56 4.07 -4.19 -2.34
CA LEU A 56 3.46 -3.69 -1.10
C LEU A 56 4.51 -3.38 -0.03
N PHE A 57 5.76 -3.83 -0.16
CA PHE A 57 6.80 -3.49 0.81
C PHE A 57 7.39 -2.10 0.56
N ASN A 58 7.57 -1.37 1.65
CA ASN A 58 8.22 -0.08 1.69
C ASN A 58 9.74 -0.25 1.62
N THR A 59 10.26 -0.52 0.42
CA THR A 59 11.69 -0.77 0.16
C THR A 59 12.63 0.37 0.57
N HIS A 60 12.11 1.59 0.71
CA HIS A 60 12.87 2.77 1.15
C HIS A 60 12.71 3.08 2.64
N GLY A 61 11.85 2.34 3.36
CA GLY A 61 11.60 2.56 4.78
C GLY A 61 12.77 2.10 5.66
N ALA A 62 12.98 2.79 6.78
CA ALA A 62 13.98 2.40 7.78
C ALA A 62 13.77 0.96 8.25
N LYS A 63 12.52 0.56 8.55
CA LYS A 63 12.18 -0.79 8.98
C LYS A 63 12.53 -1.89 7.98
N TYR A 64 12.39 -1.61 6.68
CA TYR A 64 12.77 -2.56 5.64
C TYR A 64 14.28 -2.83 5.63
N ARG A 65 15.09 -1.78 5.88
CA ARG A 65 16.54 -1.86 5.98
C ARG A 65 17.01 -2.47 7.30
N GLU A 66 16.43 -2.04 8.43
CA GLU A 66 16.72 -2.59 9.78
C GLU A 66 16.51 -4.10 9.82
N LEU A 67 15.43 -4.61 9.21
CA LEU A 67 15.11 -6.04 9.23
C LEU A 67 15.83 -6.85 8.14
N GLY A 68 16.61 -6.20 7.27
CA GLY A 68 17.32 -6.85 6.17
C GLY A 68 16.38 -7.51 5.16
N LEU A 69 15.19 -6.94 4.94
CA LEU A 69 14.13 -7.60 4.15
C LEU A 69 14.51 -7.77 2.67
N LYS A 70 15.45 -7.00 2.14
CA LYS A 70 15.88 -7.10 0.74
C LYS A 70 16.32 -8.52 0.35
N ASP A 71 17.08 -9.17 1.23
CA ASP A 71 17.61 -10.50 0.97
C ASP A 71 16.61 -11.57 1.45
N LYS A 72 15.94 -11.33 2.59
CA LYS A 72 14.93 -12.27 3.13
C LYS A 72 13.72 -12.44 2.23
N LEU A 73 13.18 -11.38 1.63
CA LEU A 73 11.96 -11.47 0.81
C LEU A 73 12.08 -12.40 -0.40
N LYS A 74 13.31 -12.72 -0.85
CA LYS A 74 13.53 -13.68 -1.93
C LYS A 74 13.30 -15.13 -1.49
N ASP A 75 13.56 -15.40 -0.21
CA ASP A 75 13.48 -16.73 0.39
C ASP A 75 12.12 -16.97 1.05
N LEU A 76 11.45 -15.90 1.46
CA LEU A 76 10.15 -15.96 2.14
C LEU A 76 9.02 -16.35 1.19
N SER A 77 8.12 -17.19 1.68
CA SER A 77 6.87 -17.51 0.99
C SER A 77 5.89 -16.33 1.03
N ASP A 78 4.92 -16.29 0.11
CA ASP A 78 3.91 -15.21 0.08
C ASP A 78 3.14 -15.11 1.40
N GLU A 79 2.90 -16.24 2.07
CA GLU A 79 2.28 -16.27 3.39
C GLU A 79 3.10 -15.56 4.47
N GLU A 80 4.41 -15.72 4.47
CA GLU A 80 5.30 -15.08 5.44
C GLU A 80 5.44 -13.59 5.13
N LYS A 81 5.43 -13.23 3.84
CA LYS A 81 5.39 -11.83 3.41
C LYS A 81 4.13 -11.13 3.90
N LEU A 82 2.97 -11.79 3.78
CA LEU A 82 1.71 -11.26 4.30
C LEU A 82 1.76 -11.10 5.82
N ASP A 83 2.35 -12.07 6.52
CA ASP A 83 2.52 -12.02 7.97
C ASP A 83 3.35 -10.80 8.39
N LEU A 84 4.48 -10.55 7.71
CA LEU A 84 5.31 -9.37 7.92
C LEU A 84 4.56 -8.06 7.66
N LEU A 85 3.81 -7.97 6.54
CA LEU A 85 3.04 -6.77 6.21
C LEU A 85 1.97 -6.48 7.26
N SER A 86 1.28 -7.52 7.73
CA SER A 86 0.24 -7.40 8.76
C SER A 86 0.79 -7.15 10.17
N SER A 87 2.02 -7.59 10.44
CA SER A 87 2.69 -7.39 11.72
C SER A 87 3.14 -5.94 11.93
N ASN A 88 3.42 -5.20 10.85
CA ASN A 88 3.87 -3.82 10.95
C ASN A 88 3.49 -2.96 9.74
N GLY A 89 2.48 -2.10 9.88
CA GLY A 89 2.05 -1.15 8.84
C GLY A 89 3.14 -0.21 8.32
N MET A 90 4.25 -0.01 9.05
CA MET A 90 5.40 0.77 8.54
C MET A 90 6.16 0.07 7.41
N LEU A 91 6.04 -1.26 7.31
CA LEU A 91 6.57 -2.07 6.22
C LEU A 91 5.74 -1.94 4.96
N VAL A 92 4.52 -1.44 5.04
CA VAL A 92 3.62 -1.27 3.90
C VAL A 92 3.99 0.01 3.14
N LYS A 93 4.03 -0.12 1.81
CA LYS A 93 4.30 0.97 0.89
C LYS A 93 3.10 1.89 0.82
N ARG A 94 3.38 3.18 0.90
CA ARG A 94 2.40 4.24 1.02
C ARG A 94 2.57 5.26 -0.11
N PRO A 95 1.49 5.89 -0.58
CA PRO A 95 0.08 5.56 -0.31
C PRO A 95 -0.33 4.24 -0.97
N LEU A 96 -1.30 3.52 -0.39
CA LEU A 96 -1.93 2.35 -1.00
C LEU A 96 -3.42 2.67 -1.15
N ALA A 97 -3.88 2.79 -2.39
CA ALA A 97 -5.28 3.06 -2.70
C ALA A 97 -5.93 1.79 -3.24
N VAL A 98 -7.07 1.38 -2.70
CA VAL A 98 -7.76 0.13 -3.05
C VAL A 98 -9.27 0.36 -3.20
N LEU A 99 -9.86 -0.19 -4.26
CA LEU A 99 -11.29 -0.19 -4.52
C LEU A 99 -11.69 -1.45 -5.28
N GLY A 100 -12.29 -2.41 -4.58
CA GLY A 100 -12.68 -3.69 -5.20
C GLY A 100 -11.47 -4.37 -5.83
N ASN A 101 -11.51 -4.53 -7.15
CA ASN A 101 -10.46 -5.15 -7.96
C ASN A 101 -9.40 -4.17 -8.52
N LYS A 102 -9.45 -2.89 -8.14
CA LYS A 102 -8.46 -1.89 -8.54
C LYS A 102 -7.62 -1.45 -7.36
N ALA A 103 -6.32 -1.31 -7.57
CA ALA A 103 -5.45 -0.70 -6.58
C ALA A 103 -4.20 -0.06 -7.18
N THR A 104 -3.67 0.94 -6.48
CA THR A 104 -2.42 1.63 -6.84
C THR A 104 -1.51 1.71 -5.62
N VAL A 105 -0.22 1.39 -5.82
CA VAL A 105 0.79 1.39 -4.75
C VAL A 105 1.83 2.49 -5.00
N GLY A 106 2.01 3.36 -4.02
CA GLY A 106 2.74 4.61 -4.17
C GLY A 106 1.91 5.67 -4.89
N PHE A 107 2.56 6.75 -5.32
CA PHE A 107 1.96 7.77 -6.17
C PHE A 107 2.73 7.86 -7.48
N LYS A 108 2.03 7.58 -8.57
CA LYS A 108 2.47 7.88 -9.93
C LYS A 108 1.25 8.43 -10.65
N GLU A 109 1.36 9.68 -11.12
CA GLU A 109 0.23 10.37 -11.74
C GLU A 109 -0.37 9.58 -12.90
N ASP A 110 0.47 9.02 -13.77
CA ASP A 110 0.06 8.21 -14.92
C ASP A 110 -0.76 6.97 -14.51
N GLN A 111 -0.32 6.24 -13.46
CA GLN A 111 -1.08 5.11 -12.93
C GLN A 111 -2.37 5.51 -12.24
N TYR A 112 -2.37 6.63 -11.51
CA TYR A 112 -3.56 7.14 -10.86
C TYR A 112 -4.60 7.58 -11.90
N LYS A 113 -4.16 8.27 -12.96
CA LYS A 113 -5.01 8.59 -14.11
C LYS A 113 -5.61 7.33 -14.71
N ALA A 114 -4.79 6.36 -15.10
CA ALA A 114 -5.28 5.14 -15.76
C ALA A 114 -6.20 4.26 -14.88
N THR A 115 -6.10 4.36 -13.55
CA THR A 115 -6.83 3.48 -12.63
C THR A 115 -8.11 4.13 -12.09
N TRP A 116 -8.01 5.41 -11.72
CA TRP A 116 -9.03 6.15 -10.96
C TRP A 116 -9.82 7.16 -11.78
N ILE A 117 -9.34 7.51 -12.97
CA ILE A 117 -9.98 8.42 -13.94
C ILE A 117 -10.40 7.61 -15.17
#